data_AF-A0A2N2N0S8-F1
#
_entry.id   AF-A0A2N2N0S8-F1
#
_cell.length_a   1.000
_cell.length_b   1.000
_cell.length_c   1.000
_cell.angle_alpha   90.00
_cell.angle_beta   90.00
_cell.angle_gamma   90.00
#
_symmetry.space_group_name_H-M   'P 1'
#
loop_
_entity.id
_entity.type
_entity.pdbx_description
1 polymer ?
#
loop_
_entity_poly.entity_id
_entity_poly.type
_entity_poly.pdbx_seq_one_letter_code
_entity_poly.pdbx_strand_id
1 'polypeptide(L)' 'QRRLRIGYPRAARLMDELEEMGVVGPSVGSGRDREVLVDGDDSDEREFQED' A
#
# COMPACT_ATOMS: atom_id res chain seq x y z
N GLN A 1 0.41 8.54 5.69
CA GLN A 1 0.34 9.28 6.98
C GLN A 1 -0.75 10.36 6.99
N ARG A 2 -0.57 11.50 6.32
CA ARG A 2 -1.54 12.63 6.38
C ARG A 2 -2.95 12.28 5.88
N ARG A 3 -3.05 11.61 4.72
CA ARG A 3 -4.34 11.18 4.14
C ARG A 3 -5.16 10.29 5.07
N LEU A 4 -4.49 9.37 5.75
CA LEU A 4 -5.12 8.41 6.67
C LEU A 4 -5.11 8.88 8.13
N ARG A 5 -4.53 10.05 8.44
CA ARG A 5 -4.36 10.62 9.78
C ARG A 5 -3.75 9.63 10.79
N ILE A 6 -2.71 8.90 10.36
CA ILE A 6 -2.02 7.90 11.18
C ILE A 6 -0.59 8.35 11.54
N GLY A 7 -0.13 7.96 12.73
CA GLY A 7 1.24 8.21 13.19
C GLY A 7 2.29 7.39 12.44
N TYR A 8 3.55 7.82 12.57
CA TYR A 8 4.69 7.22 11.86
C TYR A 8 4.81 5.69 12.05
N PRO A 9 4.73 5.12 13.27
CA PRO A 9 4.90 3.68 13.45
C PRO A 9 3.86 2.85 12.71
N ARG A 10 2.62 3.34 12.62
CA ARG A 10 1.55 2.64 11.90
C ARG A 10 1.75 2.72 10.40
N ALA A 11 2.19 3.87 9.89
CA ALA A 11 2.45 4.02 8.47
C ALA A 11 3.66 3.22 7.99
N ALA A 12 4.68 3.05 8.84
CA ALA A 12 5.83 2.20 8.53
C ALA A 12 5.39 0.75 8.31
N ARG A 13 4.64 0.17 9.26
CA ARG A 13 4.09 -1.19 9.12
C ARG A 13 3.24 -1.36 7.87
N LEU A 14 2.37 -0.38 7.59
CA LEU A 14 1.55 -0.41 6.38
C LEU A 14 2.41 -0.42 5.11
N MET A 15 3.51 0.34 5.07
CA MET A 15 4.41 0.32 3.92
C MET A 15 5.13 -1.03 3.76
N ASP A 16 5.52 -1.66 4.87
CA ASP A 16 6.14 -2.99 4.86
C ASP A 16 5.15 -4.06 4.36
N GLU A 17 3.90 -4.02 4.83
CA GLU A 17 2.81 -4.90 4.37
C GLU A 17 2.51 -4.70 2.88
N LEU A 18 2.44 -3.45 2.41
CA LEU A 18 2.23 -3.13 0.99
C LEU A 18 3.40 -3.61 0.11
N GLU A 19 4.62 -3.60 0.63
CA GLU A 19 5.80 -4.14 -0.05
C GLU A 19 5.75 -5.68 -0.13
N GLU A 20 5.39 -6.34 0.97
CA GLU A 20 5.20 -7.80 1.02
C GLU A 20 4.09 -8.27 0.05
N MET A 21 3.01 -7.50 -0.07
CA MET A 21 1.93 -7.76 -1.02
C MET A 21 2.29 -7.40 -2.47
N GLY A 22 3.48 -6.86 -2.74
CA GLY A 22 3.90 -6.45 -4.07
C GLY A 22 3.14 -5.24 -4.63
N VAL A 23 2.48 -4.47 -3.77
CA VAL A 23 1.73 -3.25 -4.14
C VAL A 23 2.69 -2.07 -4.31
N VAL A 24 3.73 -2.03 -3.49
CA VAL A 24 4.75 -0.97 -3.48
C VAL A 24 6.13 -1.61 -3.60
N GLY A 25 7.01 -0.99 -4.38
CA GLY A 25 8.39 -1.43 -4.57
C GLY A 25 9.28 -1.19 -3.36
N PRO A 26 10.52 -1.73 -3.40
CA PRO A 26 11.46 -1.63 -2.29
C PRO A 26 11.85 -0.19 -1.96
N SER A 27 12.23 0.03 -0.71
CA SER A 27 12.73 1.34 -0.27
C SER A 27 14.01 1.73 -1.02
N VAL A 28 13.92 2.79 -1.83
CA VAL A 28 15.05 3.34 -2.60
C VAL A 28 15.95 4.27 -1.77
N GLY A 29 15.80 4.33 -0.45
CA GLY A 29 16.66 5.09 0.48
C GLY A 29 15.93 6.20 1.25
N SER A 30 16.61 6.81 2.22
CA SER A 30 16.02 7.80 3.13
C SER A 30 15.43 8.99 2.39
N GLY A 31 14.12 9.18 2.53
CA GLY A 31 13.39 10.35 2.01
C GLY A 31 13.00 10.28 0.55
N ARG A 32 13.21 9.14 -0.14
CA ARG A 32 12.71 8.92 -1.49
C ARG A 32 11.37 8.20 -1.48
N ASP A 33 10.50 8.59 -2.40
CA ASP A 33 9.21 7.94 -2.60
C ASP A 33 9.42 6.53 -3.18
N ARG A 34 8.56 5.59 -2.77
CA ARG A 34 8.56 4.22 -3.28
C ARG A 34 7.76 4.16 -4.58
N GLU A 35 8.18 3.29 -5.50
CA GLU A 35 7.43 3.00 -6.72
C GLU A 35 6.13 2.25 -6.37
N VAL A 36 5.03 2.59 -7.03
CA VAL A 36 3.76 1.84 -6.90
C VAL A 36 3.69 0.86 -8.06
N LEU A 37 3.51 -0.41 -7.75
CA LEU A 37 3.57 -1.51 -8.73
C LEU A 37 2.20 -1.94 -9.24
N VAL A 38 1.13 -1.42 -8.64
CA VAL A 38 -0.25 -1.65 -9.09
C VAL A 38 -0.74 -0.46 -9.92
N ASP A 39 -1.29 -0.76 -11.10
CA ASP A 39 -2.03 0.22 -11.87
C ASP A 39 -3.39 0.45 -11.20
N GLY A 40 -3.74 1.72 -10.99
CA GLY A 40 -4.80 2.14 -10.06
C GLY A 40 -6.25 1.85 -10.47
N ASP A 41 -6.55 0.71 -11.09
CA ASP A 41 -7.89 0.38 -11.60
C ASP A 41 -8.37 -1.06 -11.34
N ASP A 42 -7.85 -1.74 -10.31
CA ASP A 42 -8.43 -3.01 -9.83
C ASP A 42 -9.06 -2.82 -8.45
N SER A 43 -10.03 -1.90 -8.36
CA SER A 43 -10.98 -1.95 -7.26
C SER A 43 -11.87 -3.18 -7.46
N ASP A 44 -11.48 -4.28 -6.81
CA ASP A 44 -12.27 -5.45 -6.46
C ASP A 44 -13.79 -5.34 -6.76
N GLU A 45 -14.19 -5.71 -7.98
CA GLU A 45 -15.47 -6.38 -8.24
C GLU A 45 -15.39 -7.82 -7.71
N ARG A 46 -14.95 -8.02 -6.47
CA ARG A 46 -15.21 -9.30 -5.79
C ARG A 46 -16.67 -9.31 -5.42
N GLU A 47 -17.45 -9.72 -6.42
CA GLU A 47 -18.85 -10.10 -6.33
C GLU A 47 -19.08 -10.83 -5.00
N PHE A 48 -20.00 -10.27 -4.21
CA PHE A 48 -20.64 -10.99 -3.13
C PHE A 48 -21.31 -12.23 -3.73
N GLN A 49 -20.61 -13.36 -3.78
CA GLN A 49 -21.29 -14.65 -3.93
C GLN A 49 -21.93 -14.97 -2.58
N GLU A 50 -23.14 -14.45 -2.40
CA GLU A 50 -24.16 -15.10 -1.58
C GLU A 50 -24.52 -16.43 -2.26
N ASP A 51 -24.08 -17.55 -1.70
CA ASP A 51 -24.85 -18.78 -1.42
C ASP A 51 -23.95 -19.90 -0.87
#